data_AF-A0A3B8HIB3-F1
#
_entry.id   AF-A0A3B8HIB3-F1
#
_cell.length_a   1.000
_cell.length_b   1.000
_cell.length_c   1.000
_cell.angle_alpha   90.00
_cell.angle_beta   90.00
_cell.angle_gamma   90.00
#
_symmetry.space_group_name_H-M   'P 1'
#
loop_
_entity.id
_entity.type
_entity.pdbx_description
1 polymer ?
#
loop_
_entity_poly.entity_id
_entity_poly.type
_entity_poly.pdbx_seq_one_letter_code
_entity_poly.pdbx_strand_id
1 'polypeptide(L)'
;MQMGWAALVMGLSVLLSRFMGLIRDKTIAYLFGATQESDIYFAAFVIPDFINYLLAGAYFSITLIPLLSETFARDHEDGWRLFSAVLVWVATGIIVFTGIAMILAPQLAVVAAPGLDPPAWARL
;
A
#
# COMPACT_ATOMS: atom_id res chain seq x y z
N MET A 1 30.89 8.14 -6.31
CA MET A 1 30.03 9.29 -5.98
C MET A 1 28.56 9.16 -6.45
N GLN A 2 28.12 8.05 -7.06
CA GLN A 2 26.73 7.88 -7.52
C GLN A 2 25.70 7.60 -6.40
N MET A 3 26.13 7.08 -5.23
CA MET A 3 25.22 6.81 -4.10
C MET A 3 24.56 8.07 -3.51
N GLY A 4 25.23 9.23 -3.55
CA GLY A 4 24.71 10.47 -2.96
C GLY A 4 23.46 10.98 -3.67
N TRP A 5 23.42 10.87 -5.00
CA TRP A 5 22.28 11.34 -5.80
C TRP A 5 21.05 10.44 -5.64
N ALA A 6 21.23 9.12 -5.68
CA ALA A 6 20.13 8.19 -5.48
C ALA A 6 19.50 8.34 -4.08
N ALA A 7 20.33 8.46 -3.03
CA ALA A 7 19.86 8.71 -1.67
C ALA A 7 19.12 10.05 -1.54
N LEU A 8 19.60 11.10 -2.21
CA LEU A 8 18.96 12.41 -2.20
C LEU A 8 17.60 12.40 -2.89
N VAL A 9 17.49 11.73 -4.05
CA VAL A 9 16.21 11.56 -4.75
C VAL A 9 15.23 10.78 -3.87
N MET A 10 15.63 9.63 -3.31
CA MET A 10 14.75 8.85 -2.43
C MET A 10 14.30 9.66 -1.20
N GLY A 11 15.24 10.36 -0.55
CA GLY A 11 14.93 11.18 0.63
C GLY A 11 13.93 12.30 0.31
N LEU A 12 14.14 13.02 -0.79
CA LEU A 12 13.21 14.05 -1.25
C LEU A 12 11.85 13.46 -1.62
N SER A 13 11.81 12.32 -2.31
CA SER A 13 10.56 11.63 -2.65
C SER A 13 9.76 11.24 -1.41
N VAL A 14 10.40 10.71 -0.38
CA VAL A 14 9.74 10.35 0.89
C VAL A 14 9.22 11.60 1.60
N LEU A 15 10.01 12.68 1.67
CA LEU A 15 9.58 13.94 2.29
C LEU A 15 8.38 14.54 1.56
N LEU A 16 8.41 14.60 0.23
CA LEU A 16 7.31 15.08 -0.61
C LEU A 16 6.05 14.23 -0.42
N SER A 17 6.18 12.90 -0.40
CA SER A 17 5.06 11.99 -0.16
C SER A 17 4.43 12.21 1.22
N ARG A 18 5.25 12.35 2.28
CA ARG A 18 4.77 12.66 3.64
C ARG A 18 4.11 14.02 3.73
N PHE A 19 4.65 15.03 3.06
CA PHE A 19 4.07 16.36 3.03
C PHE A 19 2.71 16.37 2.33
N MET A 20 2.57 15.66 1.22
CA MET A 20 1.28 15.46 0.54
C MET A 20 0.28 14.71 1.43
N GLY A 21 0.72 13.69 2.16
CA GLY A 21 -0.10 12.99 3.15
C GLY A 21 -0.61 13.93 4.25
N LEU A 22 0.26 14.79 4.78
CA LEU A 22 -0.12 15.79 5.77
C LEU A 22 -1.16 16.79 5.24
N ILE A 23 -1.02 17.23 3.99
CA ILE A 23 -2.01 18.11 3.34
C ILE A 23 -3.34 17.40 3.20
N ARG A 24 -3.35 16.13 2.75
CA ARG A 24 -4.56 15.31 2.65
C ARG A 24 -5.26 15.23 4.01
N ASP A 25 -4.52 14.85 5.05
CA ASP A 25 -5.09 14.63 6.39
C ASP A 25 -5.65 15.94 6.97
N LYS A 26 -4.95 17.07 6.79
CA LYS A 26 -5.47 18.39 7.21
C LYS A 26 -6.68 18.83 6.41
N THR A 27 -6.73 18.55 5.11
CA THR A 27 -7.87 18.90 4.26
C THR A 27 -9.10 18.11 4.68
N ILE A 28 -8.96 16.81 4.93
CA ILE A 28 -10.03 15.95 5.44
C ILE A 28 -10.49 16.46 6.80
N ALA A 29 -9.58 16.72 7.74
CA ALA A 29 -9.92 17.23 9.06
C ALA A 29 -10.59 18.61 9.01
N TYR A 30 -10.21 19.49 8.08
CA TYR A 30 -10.82 20.80 7.91
C TYR A 30 -12.24 20.72 7.33
N LEU A 31 -12.46 19.84 6.35
CA LEU A 31 -13.76 19.69 5.68
C LEU A 31 -14.77 18.88 6.50
N PHE A 32 -14.31 17.81 7.16
CA PHE A 32 -15.17 16.84 7.84
C PHE A 32 -15.08 16.89 9.36
N GLY A 33 -14.06 17.54 9.95
CA GLY A 33 -13.86 17.57 11.40
C GLY A 33 -13.61 16.17 11.99
N ALA A 34 -13.81 16.04 13.30
CA ALA A 34 -13.87 14.74 13.98
C ALA A 34 -15.31 14.20 13.91
N THR A 35 -15.67 13.60 12.79
CA THR A 35 -17.02 13.07 12.53
C THR A 35 -16.98 11.59 12.19
N GLN A 36 -18.13 10.93 12.29
CA GLN A 36 -18.27 9.52 11.92
C GLN A 36 -17.82 9.24 10.47
N GLU A 37 -17.97 10.20 9.56
CA GLU A 37 -17.56 10.06 8.16
C GLU A 37 -16.03 10.07 7.99
N SER A 38 -15.28 10.85 8.79
CA SER A 38 -13.82 10.78 8.79
C SER A 38 -13.31 9.45 9.33
N ASP A 39 -13.98 8.89 10.34
CA ASP A 39 -13.59 7.60 10.93
C ASP A 39 -13.83 6.44 9.97
N ILE A 40 -14.95 6.44 9.23
CA ILE A 40 -15.25 5.50 8.14
C ILE A 40 -14.17 5.62 7.05
N TYR A 41 -13.83 6.84 6.63
CA TYR A 41 -12.79 7.04 5.61
C TYR A 41 -11.45 6.42 6.04
N PHE A 42 -10.97 6.71 7.25
CA PHE A 42 -9.70 6.15 7.72
C PHE A 42 -9.76 4.63 7.93
N ALA A 43 -10.88 4.11 8.42
CA ALA A 43 -11.09 2.67 8.56
C ALA A 43 -11.00 1.91 7.23
N ALA A 44 -11.46 2.50 6.13
CA ALA A 44 -11.39 1.90 4.79
C ALA A 44 -9.95 1.61 4.33
N PHE A 45 -8.96 2.37 4.82
CA PHE A 45 -7.55 2.19 4.45
C PHE A 45 -6.81 1.17 5.32
N VAL A 46 -7.39 0.71 6.45
CA VAL A 46 -6.67 -0.18 7.39
C VAL A 46 -6.24 -1.48 6.73
N ILE A 47 -7.14 -2.17 6.02
CA ILE A 47 -6.83 -3.44 5.37
C ILE A 47 -5.84 -3.26 4.20
N PRO A 48 -6.08 -2.33 3.24
CA PRO A 48 -5.11 -2.05 2.18
C PRO A 48 -3.73 -1.68 2.72
N ASP A 49 -3.66 -0.80 3.73
CA ASP A 49 -2.40 -0.36 4.31
C ASP A 49 -1.67 -1.51 5.00
N PHE A 50 -2.38 -2.37 5.74
CA PHE A 50 -1.80 -3.55 6.35
C PHE A 50 -1.14 -4.48 5.32
N ILE A 51 -1.83 -4.76 4.21
CA ILE A 51 -1.30 -5.57 3.12
C ILE A 51 -0.09 -4.89 2.49
N ASN A 52 -0.15 -3.57 2.27
CA ASN A 52 0.96 -2.80 1.72
C ASN A 52 2.20 -2.87 2.61
N TYR A 53 2.05 -2.67 3.92
CA TYR A 53 3.15 -2.76 4.87
C TYR A 53 3.77 -4.15 4.91
N LEU A 54 2.96 -5.21 4.87
CA LEU A 54 3.46 -6.59 4.85
C LEU A 54 4.24 -6.88 3.54
N LEU A 55 3.68 -6.52 2.39
CA LEU A 55 4.31 -6.79 1.10
C LEU A 55 5.55 -5.93 0.88
N ALA A 56 5.45 -4.62 1.04
CA ALA A 56 6.56 -3.69 0.82
C ALA A 56 7.63 -3.81 1.90
N GLY A 57 7.22 -3.86 3.17
CA GLY A 57 8.11 -3.89 4.32
C GLY A 57 8.79 -5.23 4.54
N ALA A 58 8.06 -6.35 4.37
CA ALA A 58 8.61 -7.68 4.60
C ALA A 58 9.02 -8.37 3.29
N TYR A 59 8.07 -8.79 2.47
CA TYR A 59 8.36 -9.69 1.35
C TYR A 59 9.27 -9.03 0.28
N PHE A 60 8.99 -7.79 -0.11
CA PHE A 60 9.77 -7.11 -1.13
C PHE A 60 11.16 -6.73 -0.64
N SER A 61 11.25 -6.16 0.55
CA SER A 61 12.52 -5.72 1.14
C SER A 61 13.48 -6.87 1.46
N ILE A 62 12.95 -7.96 2.02
CA ILE A 62 13.77 -9.07 2.54
C ILE A 62 14.08 -10.10 1.44
N THR A 63 13.14 -10.39 0.56
CA THR A 63 13.26 -11.50 -0.40
C THR A 63 13.33 -11.03 -1.84
N LEU A 64 12.38 -10.19 -2.29
CA LEU A 64 12.27 -9.88 -3.71
C LEU A 64 13.42 -9.02 -4.22
N ILE A 65 13.75 -7.91 -3.54
CA ILE A 65 14.79 -6.98 -4.00
C ILE A 65 16.16 -7.66 -4.07
N PRO A 66 16.61 -8.42 -3.04
CA PRO A 66 17.89 -9.14 -3.13
C PRO A 66 17.91 -10.18 -4.23
N LEU A 67 16.84 -10.98 -4.36
CA LEU A 67 16.73 -12.02 -5.40
C LEU A 67 16.79 -11.41 -6.81
N LEU A 68 16.06 -10.32 -7.02
CA LEU A 68 16.04 -9.63 -8.31
C LEU A 68 17.41 -9.01 -8.61
N SER A 69 18.04 -8.39 -7.62
CA SER A 69 19.38 -7.80 -7.75
C SER A 69 20.43 -8.86 -8.09
N GLU A 70 20.38 -10.03 -7.44
CA GLU A 70 21.26 -11.15 -7.74
C GLU A 70 21.03 -11.71 -9.15
N THR A 71 19.78 -11.81 -9.57
CA THR A 71 19.44 -12.31 -10.92
C THR A 71 19.94 -11.35 -12.00
N PHE A 72 19.71 -10.03 -11.84
CA PHE A 72 20.22 -9.00 -12.75
C PHE A 72 21.75 -8.93 -12.81
N ALA A 73 22.42 -9.26 -11.71
CA ALA A 73 23.88 -9.30 -11.64
C ALA A 73 24.46 -10.52 -12.38
N ARG A 74 23.71 -11.63 -12.46
CA ARG A 74 24.12 -12.84 -13.19
C ARG A 74 23.82 -12.72 -14.69
N ASP A 75 22.57 -12.40 -15.03
CA ASP A 75 22.10 -12.25 -16.41
C ASP A 75 20.99 -11.20 -16.48
N HIS A 76 21.19 -10.20 -17.33
CA HIS A 76 20.27 -9.09 -17.49
C HIS A 76 18.94 -9.51 -18.14
N GLU A 77 18.95 -10.44 -19.09
CA GLU A 77 17.74 -10.89 -19.77
C GLU A 77 16.87 -11.72 -18.82
N ASP A 78 17.49 -12.61 -18.06
CA ASP A 78 16.79 -13.39 -17.02
C ASP A 78 16.28 -12.49 -15.89
N GLY A 79 17.01 -11.44 -15.52
CA GLY A 79 16.54 -10.43 -14.58
C GLY A 79 15.23 -9.77 -15.03
N TRP A 80 15.16 -9.37 -16.32
CA TRP A 80 13.94 -8.79 -16.89
C TRP A 80 12.79 -9.79 -17.02
N ARG A 81 13.09 -11.05 -17.36
CA ARG A 81 12.08 -12.12 -17.39
C ARG A 81 11.50 -12.37 -16.00
N LEU A 82 12.34 -12.48 -14.98
CA LEU A 82 11.91 -12.64 -13.59
C LEU A 82 11.09 -11.44 -13.11
N PHE A 83 11.58 -10.21 -13.36
CA PHE A 83 10.86 -9.00 -13.01
C PHE A 83 9.46 -8.95 -13.64
N SER A 84 9.37 -9.24 -14.93
CA SER A 84 8.10 -9.22 -15.66
C SER A 84 7.14 -10.29 -15.13
N ALA A 85 7.63 -11.50 -14.87
CA ALA A 85 6.83 -12.57 -14.28
C ALA A 85 6.30 -12.18 -12.90
N VAL A 86 7.16 -11.66 -12.02
CA VAL A 86 6.75 -11.20 -10.68
C VAL A 86 5.73 -10.09 -10.79
N LEU A 87 5.95 -9.10 -11.65
CA LEU A 87 5.03 -7.97 -11.82
C LEU A 87 3.64 -8.43 -12.26
N VAL A 88 3.57 -9.34 -13.24
CA VAL A 88 2.30 -9.91 -13.71
C VAL A 88 1.60 -10.66 -12.57
N TRP A 89 2.29 -11.56 -11.86
CA TRP A 89 1.68 -12.34 -10.78
C TRP A 89 1.24 -11.47 -9.59
N VAL A 90 2.04 -10.49 -9.20
CA VAL A 90 1.69 -9.54 -8.13
C VAL A 90 0.49 -8.68 -8.56
N ALA A 91 0.49 -8.15 -9.79
CA ALA A 91 -0.62 -7.34 -10.28
C ALA A 91 -1.92 -8.15 -10.38
N THR A 92 -1.85 -9.36 -10.95
CA THR A 92 -3.00 -10.27 -11.01
C THR A 92 -3.48 -10.63 -9.60
N GLY A 93 -2.56 -10.93 -8.67
CA GLY A 93 -2.87 -11.18 -7.27
C GLY A 93 -3.62 -10.01 -6.64
N ILE A 94 -3.10 -8.78 -6.77
CA ILE A 94 -3.76 -7.58 -6.25
C ILE A 94 -5.16 -7.41 -6.82
N ILE A 95 -5.34 -7.58 -8.14
CA ILE A 95 -6.66 -7.46 -8.78
C ILE A 95 -7.63 -8.49 -8.23
N VAL A 96 -7.22 -9.76 -8.11
CA VAL A 96 -8.04 -10.84 -7.58
C VAL A 96 -8.39 -10.59 -6.11
N PHE A 97 -7.39 -10.25 -5.28
CA PHE A 97 -7.62 -9.93 -3.87
C PHE A 97 -8.53 -8.72 -3.70
N THR A 98 -8.40 -7.70 -4.54
CA THR A 98 -9.30 -6.52 -4.53
C THR A 98 -10.72 -6.93 -4.89
N GLY A 99 -10.91 -7.74 -5.94
CA GLY A 99 -12.22 -8.26 -6.30
C GLY A 99 -12.87 -9.10 -5.18
N ILE A 100 -12.09 -9.96 -4.53
CA ILE A 100 -12.56 -10.74 -3.37
C ILE A 100 -12.90 -9.81 -2.20
N ALA A 101 -12.05 -8.82 -1.91
CA ALA A 101 -12.28 -7.87 -0.83
C ALA A 101 -13.54 -7.03 -1.06
N MET A 102 -13.84 -6.65 -2.31
CA MET A 102 -15.08 -5.95 -2.65
C MET A 102 -16.33 -6.81 -2.40
N ILE A 103 -16.27 -8.12 -2.67
CA ILE A 103 -17.37 -9.05 -2.41
C ILE A 103 -17.54 -9.29 -0.90
N LEU A 104 -16.43 -9.40 -0.18
CA LEU A 104 -16.40 -9.63 1.27
C LEU A 104 -16.37 -8.34 2.09
N ALA A 105 -16.63 -7.18 1.47
CA ALA A 105 -16.57 -5.88 2.13
C ALA A 105 -17.39 -5.81 3.43
N PRO A 106 -18.64 -6.33 3.50
CA PRO A 106 -19.42 -6.30 4.74
C PRO A 106 -18.77 -7.07 5.89
N GLN A 107 -18.13 -8.20 5.61
CA GLN A 107 -17.44 -9.01 6.62
C GLN A 107 -16.11 -8.37 7.04
N LEU A 108 -15.40 -7.78 6.07
CA LEU A 108 -14.12 -7.11 6.30
C LEU A 108 -14.29 -5.81 7.10
N ALA A 109 -15.40 -5.09 6.92
CA ALA A 109 -15.70 -3.87 7.69
C ALA A 109 -15.73 -4.12 9.21
N VAL A 110 -16.26 -5.27 9.65
CA VAL A 110 -16.30 -5.65 11.07
C VAL A 110 -14.90 -5.85 11.65
N VAL A 111 -13.98 -6.40 10.85
CA VAL A 111 -12.58 -6.64 11.24
C VAL A 111 -11.77 -5.35 11.20
N ALA A 112 -11.98 -4.52 10.17
CA ALA A 112 -11.27 -3.26 9.98
C ALA A 112 -11.65 -2.21 11.05
N ALA A 113 -12.92 -2.18 11.47
CA ALA A 113 -13.43 -1.20 12.41
C ALA A 113 -14.48 -1.79 13.38
N PRO A 114 -14.05 -2.62 14.35
CA PRO A 114 -14.95 -3.25 15.32
C PRO A 114 -15.61 -2.25 16.27
N GLY A 115 -15.10 -1.01 16.36
CA GLY A 115 -15.63 0.07 17.20
C GLY A 115 -16.69 0.96 16.54
N LEU A 116 -17.04 0.73 15.26
CA LEU A 116 -18.10 1.47 14.57
C LEU A 116 -19.47 0.80 14.77
N ASP A 117 -20.53 1.60 14.85
CA ASP A 117 -21.90 1.08 14.99
C ASP A 117 -22.33 0.26 13.76
N PRO A 118 -23.19 -0.77 13.90
CA PRO A 118 -23.62 -1.63 12.79
C PRO A 118 -24.17 -0.93 11.53
N PRO A 119 -24.88 0.21 11.62
CA PRO A 119 -25.32 0.98 10.44
C PRO A 119 -24.18 1.67 9.68
N ALA A 120 -23.01 1.86 10.30
CA ALA A 120 -21.84 2.48 9.69
C ALA A 120 -21.03 1.48 8.85
N TRP A 121 -21.08 0.18 9.19
CA TRP A 121 -20.44 -0.87 8.37
C TRP A 121 -21.01 -0.98 6.96
N ALA A 122 -22.27 -0.61 6.76
CA ALA A 122 -22.89 -0.60 5.43
C ALA A 122 -22.43 0.58 4.54
N ARG A 123 -21.71 1.56 5.13
CA ARG A 123 -21.17 2.75 4.45
C ARG A 123 -19.65 2.68 4.24
N LEU A 124 -19.00 1.64 4.77
CA LEU A 124 -17.61 1.26 4.52
C LEU A 124 -17.50 0.45 3.22
#